data_AF-A0A5B1BS38-F1
#
_entry.id   AF-A0A5B1BS38-F1
#
_cell.length_a   1.000
_cell.length_b   1.000
_cell.length_c   1.000
_cell.angle_alpha   90.00
_cell.angle_beta   90.00
_cell.angle_gamma   90.00
#
_symmetry.space_group_name_H-M   'P 1'
#
loop_
_entity.id
_entity.type
_entity.pdbx_description
1 polymer ?
#
loop_
_entity_poly.entity_id
_entity_poly.type
_entity_poly.pdbx_seq_one_letter_code
_entity_poly.pdbx_strand_id
1 'polypeptide(L)'
;MQDVGVLPHPNTGLEFGSPVVPGTGWPGDPATPQTSVAGDGAQVRELACTAAAIADLDALISVCRACPRLVSWREEVAVAKRRAFADQPYWGRPVPGWGSPRPRLLIVGLAPAAHGANRTGRMFTGD
;
A
#
# COMPACT_ATOMS: atom_id res chain seq x y z
N MET A 1 -13.90 19.59 -0.46
CA MET A 1 -12.56 19.03 -0.27
C MET A 1 -12.34 18.95 1.23
N GLN A 2 -12.70 17.83 1.85
CA GLN A 2 -12.50 17.68 3.30
C GLN A 2 -11.00 17.68 3.55
N ASP A 3 -10.53 18.48 4.51
CA ASP A 3 -9.18 18.37 5.05
C ASP A 3 -8.99 16.90 5.47
N VAL A 4 -8.24 16.15 4.65
CA VAL A 4 -7.80 14.82 5.04
C VAL A 4 -6.69 15.06 6.05
N GLY A 5 -7.09 15.31 7.29
CA GLY A 5 -6.18 15.61 8.39
C GLY A 5 -5.07 14.56 8.46
N VAL A 6 -3.85 15.02 8.70
CA VAL A 6 -2.75 14.13 9.03
C VAL A 6 -3.05 13.45 10.35
N LEU A 7 -2.75 12.14 10.43
CA LEU A 7 -3.05 11.33 11.60
C LEU A 7 -1.78 10.60 12.06
N PRO A 8 -1.60 10.40 13.38
CA PRO A 8 -0.43 9.74 13.92
C PRO A 8 -0.49 8.24 13.61
N HIS A 9 0.58 7.70 13.04
CA HIS A 9 0.73 6.26 12.85
C HIS A 9 0.82 5.55 14.21
N PRO A 10 0.05 4.47 14.44
CA PRO A 10 -0.13 3.89 15.78
C PRO A 10 1.16 3.35 16.42
N ASN A 11 2.15 2.96 15.62
CA ASN A 11 3.41 2.41 16.16
C ASN A 11 4.58 3.40 16.17
N THR A 12 4.52 4.47 15.38
CA THR A 12 5.67 5.38 15.20
C THR A 12 5.37 6.81 15.63
N GLY A 13 4.09 7.17 15.81
CA GLY A 13 3.67 8.54 16.13
C GLY A 13 3.84 9.54 14.98
N LEU A 14 4.50 9.16 13.88
CA LEU A 14 4.68 10.01 12.70
C LEU A 14 3.33 10.33 12.05
N GLU A 15 3.18 11.55 11.59
CA GLU A 15 1.95 12.04 10.98
C GLU A 15 1.90 11.71 9.48
N PHE A 16 0.78 11.12 9.04
CA PHE A 16 0.57 10.79 7.63
C PHE A 16 -0.83 11.19 7.15
N GLY A 17 -0.93 11.51 5.87
CA GLY A 17 -2.21 11.53 5.17
C GLY A 17 -2.84 10.14 5.05
N SER A 18 -4.12 10.11 4.66
CA SER A 18 -4.90 8.88 4.51
C SER A 18 -5.79 8.97 3.27
N PRO A 19 -5.42 8.34 2.13
CA PRO A 19 -4.32 7.39 1.95
C PRO A 19 -2.93 8.03 2.07
N VAL A 20 -1.94 7.21 2.39
CA VAL A 20 -0.54 7.66 2.50
C VAL A 20 0.03 7.94 1.11
N VAL A 21 0.67 9.10 0.95
CA VAL A 21 1.41 9.44 -0.27
C VAL A 21 2.71 8.62 -0.33
N PRO A 22 3.04 7.97 -1.47
CA PRO A 22 4.28 7.21 -1.61
C PRO A 22 5.54 8.00 -1.26
N GLY A 23 6.50 7.34 -0.60
CA GLY A 23 7.80 7.94 -0.29
C GLY A 23 7.78 8.96 0.85
N THR A 24 6.66 9.11 1.57
CA THR A 24 6.57 10.03 2.74
C THR A 24 7.16 9.45 4.03
N GLY A 25 7.82 8.29 3.96
CA GLY A 25 8.48 7.67 5.11
C GLY A 25 7.60 6.73 5.93
N TRP A 26 6.51 6.20 5.35
CA TRP A 26 5.75 5.13 5.99
C TRP A 26 6.65 3.92 6.27
N PRO A 27 6.58 3.30 7.46
CA PRO A 27 7.46 2.18 7.81
C PRO A 27 7.38 1.04 6.79
N GLY A 28 8.50 0.76 6.13
CA GLY A 28 8.59 -0.31 5.13
C GLY A 28 8.00 0.05 3.76
N ASP A 29 7.73 1.32 3.45
CA ASP A 29 7.36 1.76 2.10
C ASP A 29 8.55 1.55 1.13
N PRO A 30 8.43 0.68 0.12
CA PRO A 30 9.51 0.44 -0.84
C PRO A 30 9.56 1.52 -1.94
N ALA A 31 8.54 2.36 -2.08
CA ALA A 31 8.50 3.35 -3.14
C ALA A 31 9.34 4.58 -2.82
N THR A 32 9.89 5.16 -3.89
CA THR A 32 10.52 6.48 -3.90
C THR A 32 9.75 7.41 -4.83
N PRO A 33 10.04 8.73 -4.82
CA PRO A 33 9.45 9.65 -5.80
C PRO A 33 9.77 9.31 -7.27
N GLN A 34 10.75 8.44 -7.53
CA GLN A 34 11.16 8.01 -8.87
C GLN A 34 10.48 6.71 -9.31
N THR A 35 9.75 6.02 -8.43
CA THR A 35 9.09 4.76 -8.76
C THR A 35 8.00 4.98 -9.80
N SER A 36 8.11 4.28 -10.95
CA SER A 36 7.14 4.38 -12.03
C SER A 36 5.78 3.79 -11.65
N VAL A 37 4.71 4.45 -12.07
CA VAL A 37 3.32 4.07 -11.76
C VAL A 37 2.67 3.43 -12.98
N ALA A 38 2.27 2.16 -12.88
CA ALA A 38 1.41 1.53 -13.88
C ALA A 38 -0.02 2.07 -13.80
N GLY A 39 -0.54 2.60 -14.92
CA GLY A 39 -1.92 3.07 -15.10
C GLY A 39 -2.86 2.05 -15.74
N ASP A 40 -2.33 0.97 -16.32
CA ASP A 40 -3.12 -0.13 -16.88
C ASP A 40 -2.38 -1.48 -16.85
N GLY A 41 -3.06 -2.55 -17.28
CA GLY A 41 -2.52 -3.91 -17.26
C GLY A 41 -1.38 -4.16 -18.25
N ALA A 42 -1.24 -3.37 -19.32
CA ALA A 42 -0.11 -3.48 -20.24
C ALA A 42 1.16 -2.90 -19.59
N GLN A 43 1.05 -1.73 -18.98
CA GLN A 43 2.13 -1.09 -18.23
C GLN A 43 2.56 -1.93 -17.02
N VAL A 44 1.63 -2.64 -16.35
CA VAL A 44 1.99 -3.61 -15.29
C VAL A 44 2.97 -4.66 -15.82
N ARG A 45 2.71 -5.23 -17.00
CA ARG A 45 3.58 -6.25 -17.59
C ARG A 45 4.92 -5.67 -18.01
N GLU A 46 4.93 -4.49 -18.61
CA GLU A 46 6.16 -3.81 -19.03
C GLU A 46 7.07 -3.50 -17.83
N LEU A 47 6.54 -2.83 -16.80
CA LEU A 47 7.31 -2.47 -15.62
C LEU A 47 7.75 -3.71 -14.82
N ALA A 48 6.93 -4.76 -14.76
CA ALA A 48 7.34 -6.00 -14.09
C ALA A 48 8.58 -6.64 -14.74
N CYS A 49 8.72 -6.53 -16.07
CA CYS A 49 9.89 -7.03 -16.79
C CYS A 49 11.17 -6.21 -16.54
N THR A 50 11.08 -4.99 -16.00
CA THR A 50 12.26 -4.16 -15.70
C THR A 50 12.82 -4.38 -14.29
N ALA A 51 12.12 -5.12 -13.43
CA ALA A 51 12.56 -5.38 -12.06
C ALA A 51 13.75 -6.36 -12.05
N ALA A 52 14.86 -5.98 -11.43
CA ALA A 52 16.05 -6.82 -11.29
C ALA A 52 16.05 -7.61 -9.97
N ALA A 53 15.31 -7.13 -8.97
CA ALA A 53 15.14 -7.76 -7.67
C ALA A 53 13.69 -7.67 -7.17
N ILE A 54 13.37 -8.47 -6.16
CA ILE A 54 12.05 -8.44 -5.49
C ILE A 54 11.76 -7.05 -4.92
N ALA A 55 12.77 -6.35 -4.39
CA ALA A 55 12.59 -4.99 -3.86
C ALA A 55 12.15 -3.99 -4.94
N ASP A 56 12.67 -4.10 -6.17
CA ASP A 56 12.25 -3.26 -7.29
C ASP A 56 10.79 -3.54 -7.66
N LEU A 57 10.42 -4.82 -7.69
CA LEU A 57 9.05 -5.23 -7.95
C LEU A 57 8.09 -4.77 -6.85
N ASP A 58 8.49 -4.86 -5.58
CA ASP A 58 7.71 -4.39 -4.44
C ASP A 58 7.45 -2.87 -4.52
N ALA A 59 8.44 -2.08 -4.94
CA ALA A 59 8.28 -0.65 -5.20
C ALA A 59 7.25 -0.39 -6.31
N LEU A 60 7.38 -1.06 -7.46
CA LEU A 60 6.44 -0.91 -8.58
C LEU A 60 5.01 -1.34 -8.20
N ILE A 61 4.88 -2.42 -7.42
CA ILE A 61 3.60 -2.88 -6.89
C ILE A 61 2.99 -1.82 -5.99
N SER A 62 3.74 -1.27 -5.03
CA SER A 62 3.22 -0.39 -3.97
C SER A 62 2.63 0.94 -4.47
N VAL A 63 2.89 1.31 -5.73
CA VAL A 63 2.36 2.53 -6.34
C VAL A 63 1.38 2.26 -7.48
N CYS A 64 1.14 1.00 -7.86
CA CYS A 64 0.31 0.64 -9.01
C CYS A 64 -1.14 1.19 -8.93
N ARG A 65 -1.62 1.71 -10.06
CA ARG A 65 -2.96 2.29 -10.25
C ARG A 65 -3.75 1.65 -11.40
N ALA A 66 -3.31 0.50 -11.92
CA ALA A 66 -3.86 -0.16 -13.10
C ALA A 66 -5.32 -0.63 -13.02
N CYS A 67 -5.90 -0.70 -11.82
CA CYS A 67 -7.24 -1.23 -11.58
C CYS A 67 -8.15 -0.13 -11.02
N PRO A 68 -8.84 0.68 -11.85
CA PRO A 68 -9.57 1.87 -11.40
C PRO A 68 -10.56 1.60 -10.26
N ARG A 69 -11.31 0.49 -10.36
CA ARG A 69 -12.25 0.06 -9.32
C ARG A 69 -11.57 -0.20 -7.97
N LEU A 70 -10.40 -0.84 -7.96
CA LEU A 70 -9.68 -1.17 -6.74
C LEU A 70 -8.98 0.05 -6.14
N VAL A 71 -8.49 0.94 -6.99
CA VAL A 71 -7.92 2.24 -6.58
C VAL A 71 -8.98 3.08 -5.89
N SER A 72 -10.15 3.25 -6.50
CA SER A 72 -11.26 4.00 -5.89
C SER A 72 -11.62 3.38 -4.53
N TRP A 73 -11.87 2.07 -4.50
CA TRP A 73 -12.30 1.36 -3.30
C TRP A 73 -11.30 1.49 -2.13
N ARG A 74 -10.01 1.24 -2.37
CA ARG A 74 -9.01 1.25 -1.28
C ARG A 74 -8.81 2.65 -0.70
N GLU A 75 -8.89 3.68 -1.54
CA GLU A 75 -8.72 5.10 -1.17
C GLU A 75 -9.98 5.61 -0.46
N GLU A 76 -11.18 5.25 -0.93
CA GLU A 76 -12.45 5.52 -0.24
C GLU A 76 -12.46 4.91 1.16
N VAL A 77 -12.03 3.66 1.31
CA VAL A 77 -11.92 3.01 2.62
C VAL A 77 -10.88 3.70 3.51
N ALA A 78 -9.77 4.17 2.93
CA ALA A 78 -8.73 4.91 3.65
C ALA A 78 -9.22 6.28 4.14
N VAL A 79 -10.26 6.85 3.53
CA VAL A 79 -10.89 8.10 3.99
C VAL A 79 -12.03 7.82 4.95
N ALA A 80 -12.97 6.95 4.58
CA ALA A 80 -14.18 6.66 5.36
C ALA A 80 -13.84 5.96 6.68
N LYS A 81 -12.94 4.96 6.63
CA LYS A 81 -12.45 4.15 7.75
C LYS A 81 -13.57 3.43 8.51
N ARG A 82 -13.19 2.50 9.39
CA ARG A 82 -14.10 1.97 10.41
C ARG A 82 -13.93 2.76 11.70
N ARG A 83 -15.01 2.91 12.49
CA ARG A 83 -15.02 3.69 13.74
C ARG A 83 -13.85 3.36 14.68
N ALA A 84 -13.50 2.08 14.81
CA ALA A 84 -12.42 1.64 15.69
C ALA A 84 -11.01 2.11 15.27
N PHE A 85 -10.85 2.61 14.04
CA PHE A 85 -9.58 3.07 13.47
C PHE A 85 -9.73 4.45 12.81
N ALA A 86 -10.74 5.24 13.21
CA ALA A 86 -11.05 6.52 12.57
C ALA A 86 -9.90 7.54 12.72
N ASP A 87 -9.16 7.42 13.83
CA ASP A 87 -8.03 8.24 14.24
C ASP A 87 -6.68 7.79 13.64
N GLN A 88 -6.67 6.72 12.83
CA GLN A 88 -5.43 6.19 12.26
C GLN A 88 -5.28 6.56 10.78
N PRO A 89 -4.05 6.82 10.30
CA PRO A 89 -3.79 6.88 8.88
C PRO A 89 -3.87 5.49 8.26
N TYR A 90 -4.30 5.41 7.00
CA TYR A 90 -4.35 4.17 6.23
C TYR A 90 -3.33 4.19 5.11
N TRP A 91 -2.60 3.09 4.95
CA TRP A 91 -1.74 2.82 3.81
C TRP A 91 -2.42 3.14 2.46
N GLY A 92 -3.62 2.60 2.22
CA GLY A 92 -4.48 2.99 1.09
C GLY A 92 -3.90 2.73 -0.30
N ARG A 93 -2.91 1.84 -0.40
CA ARG A 93 -2.15 1.51 -1.61
C ARG A 93 -2.07 -0.02 -1.80
N PRO A 94 -1.60 -0.54 -2.95
CA PRO A 94 -1.29 -1.98 -3.06
C PRO A 94 -0.31 -2.38 -1.98
N VAL A 95 -0.47 -3.57 -1.45
CA VAL A 95 0.37 -4.08 -0.36
C VAL A 95 1.44 -4.98 -0.99
N PRO A 96 2.74 -4.67 -0.85
CA PRO A 96 3.81 -5.54 -1.32
C PRO A 96 3.86 -6.88 -0.57
N GLY A 97 4.65 -7.82 -1.11
CA GLY A 97 4.95 -9.05 -0.38
C GLY A 97 5.68 -8.76 0.94
N TRP A 98 5.57 -9.66 1.91
CA TRP A 98 6.31 -9.53 3.17
C TRP A 98 6.81 -10.90 3.64
N GLY A 99 8.08 -10.98 4.03
CA GLY A 99 8.68 -12.20 4.57
C GLY A 99 10.16 -12.33 4.27
N SER A 100 10.66 -13.56 4.32
CA SER A 100 12.06 -13.89 4.03
C SER A 100 12.41 -13.61 2.56
N PRO A 101 13.61 -13.05 2.26
CA PRO A 101 14.12 -12.93 0.89
C PRO A 101 14.36 -14.28 0.20
N ARG A 102 14.54 -15.35 0.97
CA ARG A 102 14.68 -16.74 0.47
C ARG A 102 13.72 -17.64 1.24
N PRO A 103 12.42 -17.58 0.95
CA PRO A 103 11.44 -18.36 1.68
C PRO A 103 11.52 -19.84 1.26
N ARG A 104 11.22 -20.75 2.19
CA ARG A 104 11.00 -22.18 1.88
C ARG A 104 9.51 -22.52 1.72
N LEU A 105 8.63 -21.58 2.03
CA LEU A 105 7.17 -21.69 1.95
C LEU A 105 6.60 -20.34 1.54
N LEU A 106 5.64 -20.35 0.61
CA LEU A 106 4.88 -19.17 0.18
C LEU A 106 3.41 -19.34 0.56
N ILE A 107 2.83 -18.32 1.19
CA ILE A 107 1.40 -18.25 1.50
C ILE A 107 0.79 -17.18 0.59
N VAL A 108 -0.19 -17.58 -0.21
CA VAL A 108 -0.93 -16.67 -1.11
C VAL A 108 -2.36 -16.54 -0.60
N GLY A 109 -2.72 -15.33 -0.18
CA GLY A 109 -4.10 -14.99 0.21
C GLY A 109 -4.94 -14.56 -0.98
N LEU A 110 -6.23 -14.32 -0.74
CA LEU A 110 -7.16 -13.84 -1.78
C LEU A 110 -6.95 -12.37 -2.12
N ALA A 111 -7.07 -11.49 -1.12
CA ALA A 111 -6.94 -10.04 -1.26
C ALA A 111 -6.70 -9.37 0.11
N PRO A 112 -6.12 -8.16 0.15
CA PRO A 112 -6.02 -7.37 1.37
C PRO A 112 -7.39 -7.05 1.99
N ALA A 113 -7.51 -7.25 3.31
CA ALA A 113 -8.67 -6.79 4.06
C ALA A 113 -8.75 -5.25 4.09
N ALA A 114 -9.97 -4.71 4.02
CA ALA A 114 -10.26 -3.28 3.97
C ALA A 114 -9.66 -2.49 5.16
N HIS A 115 -9.62 -3.10 6.35
CA HIS A 115 -9.14 -2.47 7.59
C HIS A 115 -7.93 -3.16 8.21
N GLY A 116 -7.44 -4.24 7.58
CA GLY A 116 -6.19 -4.91 7.92
C GLY A 116 -5.06 -4.34 7.07
N ALA A 117 -4.57 -5.11 6.11
CA ALA A 117 -3.45 -4.73 5.26
C ALA A 117 -3.67 -3.41 4.48
N ASN A 118 -4.90 -3.05 4.10
CA ASN A 118 -5.16 -1.73 3.48
C ASN A 118 -4.96 -0.54 4.44
N ARG A 119 -5.07 -0.76 5.75
CA ARG A 119 -4.69 0.22 6.79
C ARG A 119 -3.20 0.18 7.09
N THR A 120 -2.69 -1.04 7.21
CA THR A 120 -1.41 -1.39 7.82
C THR A 120 -0.22 -1.34 6.85
N GLY A 121 -0.46 -1.57 5.55
CA GLY A 121 0.60 -1.70 4.55
C GLY A 121 1.37 -3.01 4.63
N ARG A 122 0.95 -3.96 5.50
CA ARG A 122 1.56 -5.29 5.63
C ARG A 122 0.52 -6.39 5.50
N MET A 123 0.85 -7.41 4.69
CA MET A 123 -0.01 -8.59 4.48
C MET A 123 -0.41 -9.25 5.81
N PHE A 124 -1.65 -9.74 5.89
CA PHE A 124 -2.19 -10.48 7.04
C PHE A 124 -2.03 -9.79 8.40
N THR A 125 -2.12 -8.47 8.46
CA THR A 125 -1.92 -7.71 9.70
C THR A 125 -3.07 -6.73 9.94
N GLY A 126 -3.70 -6.83 11.12
CA GLY A 126 -4.52 -5.78 11.72
C GLY A 126 -5.99 -5.74 11.33
N ASP A 127 -6.58 -6.83 10.84
CA ASP A 127 -8.03 -6.93 10.59
C ASP A 127 -8.86 -7.05 11.87
#